data_AF-B4D0M8-F1
#
_entry.id   AF-B4D0M8-F1
#
_cell.length_a   1.000
_cell.length_b   1.000
_cell.length_c   1.000
_cell.angle_alpha   90.00
_cell.angle_beta   90.00
_cell.angle_gamma   90.00
#
_symmetry.space_group_name_H-M   'P 1'
#
loop_
_entity.id
_entity.type
_entity.pdbx_description
1 polymer ?
#
loop_
_entity_poly.entity_id
_entity_poly.type
_entity_poly.pdbx_seq_one_letter_code
_entity_poly.pdbx_strand_id
1 'polypeptide(L)'
;MKSVDLHIREAPLKGRNYAADEPMHPLQIRAYRRMTPAEKLDRMAALYESTQQFFAAGVRMRHPDWSEEQIKREVRDSILYGVS
;
A
#
# COMPACT_ATOMS: atom_id res chain seq x y z
N MET A 1 -11.94 -15.46 29.50
CA MET A 1 -11.10 -14.33 29.99
C MET A 1 -11.55 -13.08 29.26
N LYS A 2 -11.85 -12.01 30.00
CA LYS A 2 -12.71 -10.88 29.62
C LYS A 2 -12.12 -9.96 28.55
N SER A 3 -13.03 -9.22 27.91
CA SER A 3 -12.87 -8.06 27.03
C SER A 3 -11.67 -7.17 27.32
N VAL A 4 -11.08 -6.65 26.26
CA VAL A 4 -10.50 -5.31 26.25
C VAL A 4 -11.33 -4.48 25.29
N ASP A 5 -12.25 -3.73 25.88
CA ASP A 5 -12.97 -2.65 25.24
C ASP A 5 -11.99 -1.48 25.12
N LEU A 6 -11.72 -1.01 23.90
CA LEU A 6 -11.01 0.25 23.67
C LEU A 6 -11.88 1.09 22.73
N HIS A 7 -12.82 1.81 23.34
CA HIS A 7 -13.65 2.78 22.64
C HIS A 7 -13.55 4.14 23.33
N ILE A 8 -12.76 5.05 22.74
CA ILE A 8 -13.03 6.51 22.59
C ILE A 8 -12.23 6.92 21.33
N ARG A 9 -12.76 6.83 20.10
CA ARG A 9 -13.64 7.76 19.35
C ARG A 9 -13.10 9.19 19.17
N GLU A 10 -12.64 9.46 17.96
CA GLU A 10 -13.01 10.65 17.18
C GLU A 10 -13.46 10.12 15.81
N ALA A 11 -14.50 10.70 15.20
CA ALA A 11 -14.92 10.32 13.86
C ALA A 11 -13.72 10.45 12.89
N PRO A 12 -13.55 9.55 11.90
CA PRO A 12 -12.41 9.63 11.01
C PRO A 12 -12.42 11.00 10.31
N LEU A 13 -11.33 11.75 10.48
CA LEU A 13 -11.09 12.97 9.72
C LEU A 13 -11.18 12.60 8.23
N LYS A 14 -12.22 13.09 7.57
CA LYS A 14 -12.50 12.87 6.15
C LYS A 14 -11.26 13.24 5.33
N GLY A 15 -10.51 12.25 4.86
CA GLY A 15 -9.36 12.45 3.96
C GLY A 15 -8.03 11.76 4.30
N ARG A 16 -7.93 10.91 5.34
CA ARG A 16 -6.75 10.05 5.54
C ARG A 16 -7.08 8.58 5.30
N ASN A 17 -6.22 7.90 4.54
CA ASN A 17 -6.37 6.51 4.09
C ASN A 17 -6.50 5.53 5.27
N TYR A 18 -7.57 4.75 5.29
CA TYR A 18 -7.93 3.76 6.32
C TYR A 18 -6.93 2.60 6.52
N ALA A 19 -5.88 2.48 5.71
CA ALA A 19 -4.90 1.39 5.84
C ALA A 19 -3.88 1.59 6.98
N ALA A 20 -3.82 2.78 7.58
CA ALA A 20 -2.81 3.12 8.60
C ALA A 20 -3.24 2.89 10.06
N ASP A 21 -4.53 2.61 10.31
CA ASP A 21 -5.08 2.51 11.67
C ASP A 21 -5.06 1.07 12.23
N GLU A 22 -4.81 0.06 11.39
CA GLU A 22 -4.60 -1.30 11.86
C GLU A 22 -3.14 -1.52 12.29
N PRO A 23 -2.87 -1.89 13.56
CA PRO A 23 -1.51 -2.15 13.99
C PRO A 23 -0.93 -3.36 13.26
N MET A 24 0.32 -3.23 12.81
CA MET A 24 1.04 -4.31 12.12
C MET A 24 1.03 -5.60 12.95
N HIS A 25 0.66 -6.72 12.33
CA HIS A 25 0.51 -7.99 13.03
C HIS A 25 1.84 -8.40 13.73
N PRO A 26 1.81 -8.89 14.99
CA PRO A 26 3.05 -9.19 15.73
C PRO A 26 4.01 -10.17 15.05
N LEU A 27 3.50 -11.12 14.27
CA LEU A 27 4.34 -12.03 13.47
C LEU A 27 5.14 -11.28 12.39
N GLN A 28 4.50 -10.29 11.75
CA GLN A 28 5.14 -9.49 10.70
C GLN A 28 6.25 -8.62 11.29
N ILE A 29 6.01 -8.00 12.46
CA ILE A 29 7.04 -7.25 13.19
C ILE A 29 8.24 -8.16 13.52
N ARG A 30 8.00 -9.37 14.04
CA ARG A 30 9.07 -10.32 14.34
C ARG A 30 9.85 -10.74 13.10
N ALA A 31 9.17 -10.94 11.97
CA ALA A 31 9.82 -11.25 10.70
C ALA A 31 10.72 -10.10 10.23
N TYR A 32 10.21 -8.86 10.19
CA TYR A 32 11.01 -7.70 9.78
C TYR A 32 12.17 -7.39 10.73
N ARG A 33 12.05 -7.69 12.02
CA ARG A 33 13.16 -7.54 12.99
C ARG A 33 14.30 -8.53 12.75
N ARG A 34 14.03 -9.68 12.14
CA ARG A 34 15.05 -10.69 11.82
C ARG A 34 15.76 -10.44 10.49
N MET A 35 15.22 -9.56 9.65
CA MET A 35 15.83 -9.19 8.38
C MET A 35 17.01 -8.23 8.59
N THR A 36 18.07 -8.48 7.84
CA THR A 36 19.16 -7.53 7.59
C THR A 36 18.64 -6.30 6.83
N PRO A 37 19.38 -5.18 6.83
CA PRO A 37 19.02 -4.01 6.03
C PRO A 37 18.87 -4.31 4.53
N ALA A 38 19.73 -5.17 3.96
CA ALA A 38 19.65 -5.55 2.55
C ALA A 38 18.35 -6.30 2.24
N GLU A 39 17.98 -7.31 3.04
CA GLU A 39 16.74 -8.06 2.86
C GLU A 39 15.48 -7.17 2.98
N LYS A 40 15.55 -6.12 3.82
CA LYS A 40 14.47 -5.13 3.89
C LYS A 40 14.34 -4.33 2.60
N LEU A 41 15.46 -3.90 2.01
CA LEU A 41 15.46 -3.19 0.73
C LEU A 41 14.89 -4.07 -0.38
N ASP A 42 15.32 -5.33 -0.45
CA ASP A 42 14.79 -6.30 -1.42
C ASP A 42 13.28 -6.49 -1.24
N ARG A 43 12.81 -6.58 0.02
CA ARG A 43 11.38 -6.72 0.31
C ARG A 43 10.58 -5.48 -0.08
N MET A 44 11.14 -4.29 0.10
CA MET A 44 10.52 -3.03 -0.33
C MET A 44 10.49 -2.92 -1.86
N ALA A 45 11.55 -3.34 -2.56
CA ALA A 45 11.58 -3.38 -4.02
C ALA A 45 10.49 -4.31 -4.58
N ALA A 46 10.35 -5.52 -4.03
CA ALA A 46 9.30 -6.46 -4.42
C ALA A 46 7.87 -5.89 -4.15
N LEU A 47 7.70 -5.14 -3.06
CA LEU A 47 6.43 -4.48 -2.76
C LEU A 47 6.13 -3.35 -3.77
N TYR A 48 7.16 -2.60 -4.18
CA TYR A 48 7.03 -1.56 -5.19
C TYR A 48 6.62 -2.14 -6.55
N GLU A 49 7.23 -3.24 -6.98
CA GLU A 49 6.83 -3.96 -8.21
C GLU A 49 5.37 -4.43 -8.14
N SER A 50 4.96 -5.01 -7.00
CA SER A 50 3.58 -5.45 -6.78
C SER A 50 2.59 -4.27 -6.86
N THR A 51 2.99 -3.12 -6.31
CA THR A 51 2.21 -1.87 -6.40
C THR A 51 2.04 -1.44 -7.86
N GLN A 52 3.12 -1.43 -8.65
CA GLN A 52 3.04 -1.07 -10.07
C GLN A 52 2.07 -1.97 -10.84
N GLN A 53 2.12 -3.29 -10.62
CA GLN A 53 1.23 -4.24 -11.28
C GLN A 53 -0.24 -4.00 -10.89
N PHE A 54 -0.50 -3.74 -9.61
CA PHE A 54 -1.83 -3.43 -9.10
C PHE A 54 -2.42 -2.18 -9.75
N PHE A 55 -1.66 -1.07 -9.74
CA PHE A 55 -2.11 0.18 -10.38
C PHE A 55 -2.28 -0.01 -11.89
N ALA A 56 -1.35 -0.70 -12.57
CA ALA A 56 -1.44 -0.95 -14.01
C ALA A 56 -2.70 -1.72 -14.39
N ALA A 57 -3.08 -2.73 -13.60
CA ALA A 57 -4.33 -3.45 -13.81
C ALA A 57 -5.55 -2.52 -13.71
N GLY A 58 -5.60 -1.69 -12.67
CA GLY A 58 -6.67 -0.69 -12.50
C GLY A 58 -6.73 0.33 -13.63
N VAL A 59 -5.58 0.84 -14.09
CA VAL A 59 -5.49 1.78 -15.22
C VAL A 59 -5.97 1.12 -16.51
N ARG A 60 -5.53 -0.11 -16.83
CA ARG A 60 -6.00 -0.85 -18.02
C ARG A 60 -7.51 -1.08 -18.01
N MET A 61 -8.10 -1.32 -16.84
CA MET A 61 -9.56 -1.47 -16.71
C MET A 61 -10.31 -0.17 -17.01
N ARG A 62 -9.76 0.99 -16.63
CA ARG A 62 -10.38 2.31 -16.88
C ARG A 62 -10.10 2.86 -18.28
N HIS A 63 -8.95 2.51 -18.84
CA HIS A 63 -8.44 3.04 -20.10
C HIS A 63 -7.97 1.90 -21.02
N PRO A 64 -8.91 1.11 -21.59
CA PRO A 64 -8.58 -0.06 -22.40
C PRO A 64 -7.85 0.29 -23.71
N ASP A 65 -8.02 1.52 -24.22
CA ASP A 65 -7.42 1.98 -25.49
C ASP A 65 -6.06 2.66 -25.31
N TRP A 66 -5.57 2.79 -24.08
CA TRP A 66 -4.28 3.44 -23.82
C TRP A 66 -3.11 2.54 -24.18
N SER A 67 -2.04 3.15 -24.70
CA SER A 67 -0.78 2.47 -24.91
C SER A 67 -0.10 2.12 -23.58
N GLU A 68 0.81 1.16 -23.61
CA GLU A 68 1.59 0.76 -22.43
C GLU A 68 2.41 1.92 -21.84
N GLU A 69 2.86 2.86 -22.67
CA GLU A 69 3.57 4.06 -22.26
C GLU A 69 2.68 5.04 -21.50
N GLN A 70 1.42 5.20 -21.94
CA GLN A 70 0.43 6.01 -21.23
C GLN A 70 0.09 5.37 -19.88
N ILE A 71 -0.10 4.05 -19.86
CA ILE A 71 -0.33 3.28 -18.63
C ILE A 71 0.84 3.43 -17.66
N LYS A 72 2.09 3.25 -18.11
CA LYS A 72 3.29 3.38 -17.27
C LYS A 72 3.43 4.78 -16.67
N ARG A 73 3.11 5.82 -17.44
CA ARG A 73 3.13 7.21 -16.97
C ARG A 73 2.10 7.42 -15.86
N GLU A 74 0.87 6.99 -16.10
CA GLU A 74 -0.21 7.12 -15.12
C GLU A 74 0.11 6.35 -13.84
N VAL A 75 0.55 5.09 -13.94
CA VAL A 75 0.95 4.27 -12.78
C VAL A 75 2.02 4.97 -11.95
N ARG A 76 3.04 5.52 -12.60
CA ARG A 76 4.10 6.27 -11.92
C ARG A 76 3.53 7.49 -11.19
N ASP A 77 2.68 8.25 -11.87
CA ASP A 77 2.12 9.49 -11.34
C ASP A 77 1.15 9.18 -10.18
N SER A 78 0.35 8.11 -10.27
CA SER A 78 -0.50 7.62 -9.18
C SER A 78 0.28 7.21 -7.94
N ILE A 79 1.40 6.50 -8.10
CA ILE A 79 2.22 6.06 -6.96
C ILE A 79 2.93 7.24 -6.29
N LEU A 80 3.46 8.18 -7.07
CA LEU A 80 4.25 9.30 -6.53
C LEU A 80 3.39 10.43 -5.97
N TYR A 81 2.24 10.71 -6.60
CA TYR A 81 1.44 11.90 -6.31
C TYR A 81 0.03 11.59 -5.81
N GLY A 82 -0.38 10.32 -5.77
CA GLY A 82 -1.70 9.92 -5.30
C GLY A 82 -2.85 10.37 -6.21
N VAL A 83 -2.58 10.63 -7.49
CA VAL A 83 -3.60 10.91 -8.52
C VAL A 83 -4.17 9.60 -9.05
N SER A 84 -5.49 9.44 -9.02
CA SER A 84 -6.17 8.23 -9.48
C SER A 84 -7.54 8.50 -10.03
#